data_AF-L8HH64-F1
#
_entry.id   AF-L8HH64-F1
#
_cell.length_a   1.000
_cell.length_b   1.000
_cell.length_c   1.000
_cell.angle_alpha   90.00
_cell.angle_beta   90.00
_cell.angle_gamma   90.00
#
_symmetry.space_group_name_H-M   'P 1'
#
loop_
_entity.id
_entity.type
_entity.pdbx_description
1 polymer ?
#
loop_
_entity_poly.entity_id
_entity_poly.type
_entity_poly.pdbx_seq_one_letter_code
_entity_poly.pdbx_strand_id
1 'polypeptide(L)'
;MHQQRHGDYDSEQQQRSRGQRSKRGPRSGGRKTEEVRSWRRQLLLRVHPDLFQAPQHAHARAVNQRSLQAFQSLVALAGHTPSSTSTTTTSLPAVDDAHPLFTFHFYLRPAHVEADSDDVADVPPRASTTTAEGSSSGGGEEELREVRYAFHPAPEVRRNAVRLRRAAEECMLQLFSLAGLIQPFAASPTPELKTQDGWIRTNWNEDALRQKAIEAIRFAPAEVKMSYQEELAAMLDPDMIFFDKLTHSQKMRAVESLTMNLERLGYADWAHLPLLIGKQYSRRAEGIVVIPYNFTVPRLVEYLNKHLADIKREREHIRADVHLIADLSHRLQERLGLQDVSVWGSKRAAIGCLQRLTDIAGHMASHNLTHATLVLTDLISAPQPQEDEDEREEEQEDGGLKVDGTTTEEELDEPEEQFRYDPSTRRLFVRKDFNKAGLLAYLRRVRPRPDDIVEAPPSSTAPPTLATSSSSAFLKSAQVPTS
;
A
#
# COMPACT_ATOMS: atom_id res chain seq x y z
N MET A 1 -37.71 -82.28 -35.08
CA MET A 1 -37.60 -80.81 -35.00
C MET A 1 -37.37 -80.43 -33.55
N HIS A 2 -36.11 -80.30 -33.15
CA HIS A 2 -35.72 -80.05 -31.76
C HIS A 2 -34.69 -78.93 -31.67
N GLN A 3 -35.15 -77.91 -30.93
CA GLN A 3 -34.50 -76.96 -30.02
C GLN A 3 -32.98 -76.77 -30.00
N GLN A 4 -32.67 -75.48 -30.03
CA GLN A 4 -31.43 -74.79 -29.67
C GLN A 4 -31.08 -74.92 -28.18
N ARG A 5 -29.78 -75.08 -27.89
CA ARG A 5 -29.07 -74.40 -26.79
C ARG A 5 -27.61 -74.18 -27.24
N HIS A 6 -27.22 -72.92 -27.42
CA HIS A 6 -25.81 -72.53 -27.49
C HIS A 6 -25.50 -71.68 -26.26
N GLY A 7 -24.48 -72.09 -25.52
CA GLY A 7 -24.01 -71.48 -24.29
C GLY A 7 -23.00 -70.36 -24.51
N ASP A 8 -22.86 -69.61 -23.44
CA ASP A 8 -21.97 -68.48 -23.18
C ASP A 8 -20.49 -68.83 -23.37
N TYR A 9 -19.73 -67.95 -24.02
CA TYR A 9 -18.30 -67.71 -23.79
C TYR A 9 -17.88 -66.44 -24.54
N ASP A 10 -18.00 -65.27 -23.91
CA ASP A 10 -17.24 -64.06 -24.31
C ASP A 10 -17.31 -63.00 -23.21
N SER A 11 -16.36 -63.00 -22.28
CA SER A 11 -16.23 -61.94 -21.26
C SER A 11 -14.81 -61.67 -20.77
N GLU A 12 -13.77 -62.36 -21.25
CA GLU A 12 -12.43 -62.28 -20.64
C GLU A 12 -11.37 -61.48 -21.42
N GLN A 13 -11.67 -60.88 -22.58
CA GLN A 13 -10.69 -60.07 -23.32
C GLN A 13 -10.75 -58.55 -23.10
N GLN A 14 -11.60 -58.03 -22.22
CA GLN A 14 -11.78 -56.57 -22.03
C GLN A 14 -11.23 -55.99 -20.72
N GLN A 15 -10.31 -56.68 -20.03
CA GLN A 15 -9.71 -56.20 -18.77
C GLN A 15 -8.19 -55.96 -18.76
N ARG A 16 -7.46 -56.14 -19.88
CA ARG A 16 -5.98 -55.97 -19.88
C ARG A 16 -5.43 -54.61 -20.34
N SER A 17 -6.25 -53.59 -20.57
CA SER A 17 -5.81 -52.28 -21.10
C SER A 17 -5.84 -51.10 -20.10
N ARG A 18 -6.06 -51.33 -18.80
CA ARG A 18 -6.18 -50.26 -17.77
C ARG A 18 -4.94 -49.99 -16.90
N GLY A 19 -3.76 -50.49 -17.31
CA GLY A 19 -2.58 -50.55 -16.44
C GLY A 19 -1.39 -49.65 -16.77
N GLN A 20 -1.53 -48.46 -17.38
CA GLN A 20 -0.43 -47.48 -17.46
C GLN A 20 -0.90 -46.05 -17.28
N ARG A 21 -1.15 -45.66 -16.03
CA ARG A 21 -1.30 -44.25 -15.62
C ARG A 21 0.10 -43.66 -15.47
N SER A 22 0.56 -42.98 -16.52
CA SER A 22 1.76 -42.15 -16.51
C SER A 22 1.71 -41.17 -15.33
N LYS A 23 2.64 -41.31 -14.38
CA LYS A 23 2.91 -40.31 -13.33
C LYS A 23 3.41 -39.03 -14.02
N ARG A 24 2.49 -38.15 -14.41
CA ARG A 24 2.83 -36.79 -14.82
C ARG A 24 3.43 -36.08 -13.61
N GLY A 25 4.74 -35.85 -13.65
CA GLY A 25 5.45 -35.07 -12.64
C GLY A 25 4.83 -33.66 -12.46
N PRO A 26 5.10 -33.01 -11.31
CA PRO A 26 4.55 -31.70 -11.01
C PRO A 26 4.83 -30.72 -12.15
N ARG A 27 3.77 -30.08 -12.66
CA ARG A 27 3.83 -29.10 -13.75
C ARG A 27 4.72 -27.93 -13.32
N SER A 28 5.97 -27.92 -13.78
CA SER A 28 6.97 -26.85 -13.59
C SER A 28 6.63 -25.52 -14.29
N GLY A 29 5.35 -25.28 -14.57
CA GLY A 29 4.84 -24.08 -15.25
C GLY A 29 4.60 -22.90 -14.29
N GLY A 30 4.14 -23.16 -13.06
CA GLY A 30 3.73 -22.11 -12.11
C GLY A 30 4.84 -21.12 -11.75
N ARG A 31 6.00 -21.63 -11.29
CA ARG A 31 7.11 -20.81 -10.78
C ARG A 31 7.62 -19.75 -11.76
N LYS A 32 7.68 -20.06 -13.06
CA LYS A 32 8.21 -19.11 -14.07
C LYS A 32 7.21 -18.01 -14.45
N THR A 33 5.91 -18.28 -14.35
CA THR A 33 4.88 -17.23 -14.53
C THR A 33 4.86 -16.24 -13.36
N GLU A 34 5.20 -16.72 -12.17
CA GLU A 34 5.35 -15.89 -10.97
C GLU A 34 6.59 -14.99 -11.05
N GLU A 35 7.69 -15.47 -11.62
CA GLU A 35 8.91 -14.66 -11.86
C GLU A 35 8.61 -13.43 -12.75
N VAL A 36 7.94 -13.63 -13.89
CA VAL A 36 7.59 -12.51 -14.80
C VAL A 36 6.62 -11.53 -14.14
N ARG A 37 5.64 -12.03 -13.37
CA ARG A 37 4.75 -11.16 -12.57
C ARG A 37 5.52 -10.39 -11.51
N SER A 38 6.52 -11.02 -10.88
CA SER A 38 7.41 -10.39 -9.92
C SER A 38 8.21 -9.26 -10.56
N TRP A 39 8.86 -9.50 -11.70
CA TRP A 39 9.61 -8.47 -12.43
C TRP A 39 8.74 -7.32 -12.89
N ARG A 40 7.52 -7.60 -13.39
CA ARG A 40 6.57 -6.55 -13.75
C ARG A 40 6.21 -5.68 -12.55
N ARG A 41 5.92 -6.29 -11.39
CA ARG A 41 5.63 -5.55 -10.15
C ARG A 41 6.83 -4.72 -9.72
N GLN A 42 8.03 -5.28 -9.72
CA GLN A 42 9.26 -4.57 -9.36
C GLN A 42 9.56 -3.40 -10.30
N LEU A 43 9.30 -3.55 -11.61
CA LEU A 43 9.44 -2.44 -12.56
C LEU A 43 8.47 -1.31 -12.20
N LEU A 44 7.19 -1.63 -12.01
CA LEU A 44 6.18 -0.64 -11.65
C LEU A 44 6.52 0.07 -10.33
N LEU A 45 6.98 -0.67 -9.32
CA LEU A 45 7.44 -0.11 -8.04
C LEU A 45 8.68 0.80 -8.13
N ARG A 46 9.34 0.89 -9.30
CA ARG A 46 10.47 1.79 -9.53
C ARG A 46 10.17 2.94 -10.48
N VAL A 47 9.20 2.77 -11.37
CA VAL A 47 8.89 3.75 -12.44
C VAL A 47 7.50 4.37 -12.31
N HIS A 48 6.68 3.99 -11.32
CA HIS A 48 5.35 4.55 -11.19
C HIS A 48 5.41 6.07 -10.97
N PRO A 49 4.63 6.89 -11.70
CA PRO A 49 4.63 8.35 -11.56
C PRO A 49 4.41 8.82 -10.12
N ASP A 50 3.60 8.08 -9.36
CA ASP A 50 3.29 8.45 -7.97
C ASP A 50 4.47 8.33 -7.00
N LEU A 51 5.57 7.70 -7.40
CA LEU A 51 6.81 7.68 -6.62
C LEU A 51 7.59 8.99 -6.73
N PHE A 52 7.21 9.86 -7.66
CA PHE A 52 7.92 11.10 -8.01
C PHE A 52 7.11 12.35 -7.59
N GLN A 53 6.59 12.36 -6.36
CA GLN A 53 5.72 13.46 -5.87
C GLN A 53 6.46 14.76 -5.60
N ALA A 54 7.75 14.70 -5.29
CA ALA A 54 8.52 15.89 -4.98
C ALA A 54 8.52 16.88 -6.17
N PRO A 55 8.41 18.20 -5.93
CA PRO A 55 8.32 19.20 -7.00
C PRO A 55 9.45 19.12 -8.03
N GLN A 56 10.67 18.82 -7.57
CA GLN A 56 11.85 18.66 -8.42
C GLN A 56 11.74 17.47 -9.40
N HIS A 57 10.85 16.50 -9.15
CA HIS A 57 10.64 15.33 -10.00
C HIS A 57 9.40 15.43 -10.89
N ALA A 58 8.81 16.62 -11.05
CA ALA A 58 7.64 16.83 -11.91
C ALA A 58 7.89 16.39 -13.37
N HIS A 59 9.10 16.62 -13.89
CA HIS A 59 9.48 16.15 -15.23
C HIS A 59 9.50 14.62 -15.32
N ALA A 60 10.16 13.96 -14.37
CA ALA A 60 10.26 12.50 -14.31
C ALA A 60 8.88 11.85 -14.22
N ARG A 61 7.98 12.41 -13.41
CA ARG A 61 6.59 12.00 -13.28
C ARG A 61 5.84 12.02 -14.63
N ALA A 62 5.90 13.14 -15.34
CA ALA A 62 5.25 13.29 -16.65
C ALA A 62 5.82 12.34 -17.70
N VAL A 63 7.14 12.15 -17.72
CA VAL A 63 7.83 11.22 -18.63
C VAL A 63 7.41 9.77 -18.35
N ASN A 64 7.44 9.35 -17.08
CA ASN A 64 7.03 8.00 -16.69
C ASN A 64 5.56 7.74 -17.02
N GLN A 65 4.68 8.71 -16.80
CA GLN A 65 3.25 8.59 -17.11
C GLN A 65 3.02 8.35 -18.61
N ARG A 66 3.67 9.17 -19.47
CA ARG A 66 3.58 9.00 -20.92
C ARG A 66 4.14 7.65 -21.38
N SER A 67 5.26 7.21 -20.80
CA SER A 67 5.88 5.92 -21.14
C SER A 67 5.05 4.72 -20.70
N LEU A 68 4.39 4.80 -19.54
CA LEU A 68 3.43 3.77 -19.09
C LEU A 68 2.20 3.70 -20.01
N GLN A 69 1.67 4.85 -20.44
CA GLN A 69 0.57 4.88 -21.42
C GLN A 69 0.97 4.24 -22.75
N ALA A 70 2.14 4.61 -23.29
CA ALA A 70 2.67 3.99 -24.51
C ALA A 70 2.87 2.47 -24.34
N PHE A 71 3.29 2.04 -23.15
CA PHE A 71 3.49 0.62 -22.83
C PHE A 71 2.16 -0.13 -22.78
N GLN A 72 1.14 0.45 -22.16
CA GLN A 72 -0.21 -0.09 -22.16
C GLN A 72 -0.78 -0.19 -23.58
N SER A 73 -0.56 0.81 -24.43
CA SER A 73 -0.96 0.75 -25.85
C SER A 73 -0.27 -0.40 -26.60
N LEU A 74 1.02 -0.63 -26.38
CA LEU A 74 1.75 -1.76 -26.98
C LEU A 74 1.20 -3.10 -26.49
N VAL A 75 0.95 -3.25 -25.19
CA VAL A 75 0.40 -4.48 -24.61
C VAL A 75 -1.01 -4.75 -25.13
N ALA A 76 -1.86 -3.71 -25.20
CA ALA A 76 -3.19 -3.81 -25.78
C ALA A 76 -3.08 -4.29 -27.23
N LEU A 77 -2.25 -3.63 -28.05
CA LEU A 77 -2.06 -4.00 -29.45
C LEU A 77 -1.57 -5.46 -29.62
N ALA A 78 -0.67 -5.92 -28.75
CA ALA A 78 -0.18 -7.30 -28.72
C ALA A 78 -1.23 -8.31 -28.22
N GLY A 79 -2.18 -7.88 -27.39
CA GLY A 79 -3.23 -8.70 -26.78
C GLY A 79 -4.42 -8.99 -27.71
N HIS A 80 -4.67 -8.15 -28.72
CA HIS A 80 -5.76 -8.31 -29.69
C HIS A 80 -5.48 -9.41 -30.74
N THR A 81 -4.87 -10.53 -30.36
CA THR A 81 -4.73 -11.67 -31.28
C THR A 81 -6.11 -12.30 -31.49
N PRO A 82 -6.65 -12.33 -32.72
CA PRO A 82 -7.93 -12.99 -32.98
C PRO A 82 -7.81 -14.46 -32.57
N SER A 83 -8.73 -14.90 -31.71
CA SER A 83 -8.88 -16.32 -31.38
C SER A 83 -8.99 -17.11 -32.68
N SER A 84 -8.21 -18.18 -32.82
CA SER A 84 -8.07 -19.01 -34.02
C SER A 84 -9.37 -19.69 -34.49
N THR A 85 -10.51 -19.37 -33.88
CA THR A 85 -11.83 -19.92 -34.16
C THR A 85 -12.76 -18.97 -34.92
N SER A 86 -12.42 -17.68 -35.05
CA SER A 86 -13.21 -16.75 -35.87
C SER A 86 -12.54 -16.54 -37.23
N THR A 87 -13.10 -17.14 -38.28
CA THR A 87 -12.71 -16.93 -39.69
C THR A 87 -13.08 -15.54 -40.22
N THR A 88 -13.75 -14.72 -39.42
CA THR A 88 -14.03 -13.32 -39.75
C THR A 88 -12.76 -12.51 -39.65
N THR A 89 -12.18 -12.19 -40.82
CA THR A 89 -11.04 -11.29 -41.00
C THR A 89 -11.45 -9.90 -40.52
N THR A 90 -11.41 -9.67 -39.21
CA THR A 90 -11.58 -8.33 -38.64
C THR A 90 -10.31 -7.60 -39.01
N SER A 91 -10.38 -6.79 -40.07
CA SER A 91 -9.33 -5.84 -40.41
C SER A 91 -9.05 -5.03 -39.15
N LEU A 92 -7.80 -5.08 -38.66
CA LEU A 92 -7.31 -4.14 -37.66
C LEU A 92 -7.78 -2.74 -38.06
N PRO A 93 -8.27 -1.90 -37.11
CA PRO A 93 -8.64 -0.53 -37.43
C PRO A 93 -7.50 0.09 -38.22
N ALA A 94 -7.80 0.77 -39.33
CA ALA A 94 -6.80 1.37 -40.21
C ALA A 94 -5.93 2.31 -39.36
N VAL A 95 -4.81 1.78 -38.86
CA VAL A 95 -3.77 2.55 -38.21
C VAL A 95 -3.15 3.33 -39.35
N ASP A 96 -3.33 4.64 -39.38
CA ASP A 96 -2.65 5.54 -40.32
C ASP A 96 -1.20 5.07 -40.50
N ASP A 97 -0.71 5.02 -41.74
CA ASP A 97 0.64 4.52 -42.09
C ASP A 97 1.79 5.32 -41.44
N ALA A 98 1.47 6.34 -40.62
CA ALA A 98 2.37 6.95 -39.65
C ALA A 98 2.77 5.92 -38.58
N HIS A 99 3.85 5.20 -38.88
CA HIS A 99 4.50 4.20 -38.03
C HIS A 99 4.43 4.53 -36.53
N PRO A 100 3.71 3.75 -35.69
CA PRO A 100 3.75 3.95 -34.25
C PRO A 100 5.12 3.50 -33.74
N LEU A 101 6.03 4.46 -33.65
CA LEU A 101 7.26 4.35 -32.91
C LEU A 101 6.89 4.37 -31.42
N PHE A 102 7.13 3.26 -30.72
CA PHE A 102 7.01 3.23 -29.27
C PHE A 102 8.37 3.58 -28.67
N THR A 103 8.50 4.79 -28.15
CA THR A 103 9.66 5.18 -27.35
C THR A 103 9.28 5.15 -25.88
N PHE A 104 9.98 4.30 -25.12
CA PHE A 104 9.85 4.20 -23.68
C PHE A 104 10.98 4.96 -23.02
N HIS A 105 10.62 5.84 -22.11
CA HIS A 105 11.56 6.63 -21.33
C HIS A 105 11.14 6.59 -19.86
N PHE A 106 11.92 5.93 -19.02
CA PHE A 106 11.64 5.77 -17.61
C PHE A 106 12.75 6.37 -16.75
N TYR A 107 12.36 7.17 -15.76
CA TYR A 107 13.17 7.47 -14.60
C TYR A 107 12.92 6.39 -13.54
N LEU A 108 14.00 5.80 -13.04
CA LEU A 108 13.98 4.78 -11.99
C LEU A 108 14.38 5.42 -10.67
N ARG A 109 13.58 5.16 -9.65
CA ARG A 109 14.02 5.39 -8.27
C ARG A 109 15.09 4.34 -7.92
N PRO A 110 16.20 4.71 -7.24
CA PRO A 110 17.13 3.74 -6.68
C PRO A 110 16.35 2.70 -5.88
N ALA A 111 16.75 1.43 -5.96
CA ALA A 111 16.20 0.45 -5.05
C ALA A 111 16.54 0.92 -3.64
N HIS A 112 15.54 1.20 -2.80
CA HIS A 112 15.79 1.25 -1.37
C HIS A 112 16.36 -0.12 -1.03
N VAL A 113 17.67 -0.19 -0.83
CA VAL A 113 18.26 -1.27 -0.07
C VAL A 113 17.68 -1.04 1.31
N GLU A 114 16.60 -1.75 1.63
CA GLU A 114 16.16 -1.87 3.01
C GLU A 114 17.39 -2.39 3.74
N ALA A 115 18.03 -1.48 4.49
CA ALA A 115 19.16 -1.79 5.33
C ALA A 115 18.62 -2.54 6.54
N ASP A 116 18.09 -3.74 6.29
CA ASP A 116 17.65 -4.68 7.29
C ASP A 116 18.61 -5.88 7.29
N SER A 117 19.09 -6.18 8.48
CA SER A 117 19.99 -7.26 8.92
C SER A 117 21.51 -7.06 8.75
N ASP A 118 22.13 -6.61 9.84
CA ASP A 118 23.57 -6.67 10.16
C ASP A 118 24.12 -8.10 10.33
N ASP A 119 23.57 -9.12 9.66
CA ASP A 119 23.90 -10.53 9.96
C ASP A 119 24.07 -11.40 8.70
N VAL A 120 24.94 -10.98 7.77
CA VAL A 120 25.50 -11.87 6.75
C VAL A 120 26.97 -11.52 6.49
N ALA A 121 27.88 -12.18 7.19
CA ALA A 121 29.28 -12.26 6.81
C ALA A 121 29.45 -13.15 5.55
N ASP A 122 30.39 -12.75 4.69
CA ASP A 122 30.92 -13.48 3.52
C ASP A 122 30.01 -13.68 2.30
N VAL A 123 29.80 -12.58 1.55
CA VAL A 123 29.61 -12.65 0.09
C VAL A 123 30.61 -11.68 -0.57
N PRO A 124 31.48 -12.13 -1.50
CA PRO A 124 32.48 -11.25 -2.11
C PRO A 124 31.79 -10.19 -3.00
N PRO A 125 32.37 -8.98 -3.09
CA PRO A 125 31.74 -7.86 -3.79
C PRO A 125 31.61 -8.16 -5.29
N ARG A 126 30.38 -8.04 -5.80
CA ARG A 126 30.10 -8.11 -7.24
C ARG A 126 30.71 -6.90 -7.94
N ALA A 127 31.58 -7.16 -8.92
CA ALA A 127 32.18 -6.16 -9.78
C ALA A 127 31.08 -5.35 -10.50
N SER A 128 31.02 -4.06 -10.18
CA SER A 128 30.20 -3.08 -10.88
C SER A 128 31.08 -2.43 -11.96
N THR A 129 30.88 -2.82 -13.22
CA THR A 129 31.50 -2.16 -14.37
C THR A 129 30.50 -1.18 -14.96
N THR A 130 30.59 0.07 -14.51
CA THR A 130 29.99 1.23 -15.19
C THR A 130 31.03 2.35 -15.15
N THR A 131 31.64 2.61 -16.31
CA THR A 131 32.39 3.83 -16.59
C THR A 131 31.40 4.98 -16.66
N ALA A 132 31.33 5.78 -15.59
CA ALA A 132 30.74 7.11 -15.60
C ALA A 132 31.77 8.05 -14.96
N GLU A 133 32.48 8.81 -15.77
CA GLU A 133 33.30 9.93 -15.30
C GLU A 133 32.35 11.11 -15.03
N GLY A 134 32.16 11.42 -13.75
CA GLY A 134 31.40 12.59 -13.31
C GLY A 134 31.86 13.00 -11.92
N SER A 135 32.47 14.18 -11.81
CA SER A 135 32.84 14.79 -10.53
C SER A 135 31.60 15.08 -9.70
N SER A 136 31.54 14.53 -8.48
CA SER A 136 30.48 14.79 -7.50
C SER A 136 30.99 15.69 -6.37
N SER A 137 30.41 16.88 -6.27
CA SER A 137 30.48 17.75 -5.09
C SER A 137 29.21 17.57 -4.28
N GLY A 138 29.36 17.34 -2.97
CA GLY A 138 28.31 16.86 -2.08
C GLY A 138 27.09 17.77 -1.93
N GLY A 139 25.95 17.20 -2.31
CA GLY A 139 24.59 17.52 -1.91
C GLY A 139 23.78 16.27 -2.26
N GLY A 140 23.17 15.60 -1.29
CA GLY A 140 22.53 14.28 -1.46
C GLY A 140 21.25 14.33 -2.27
N GLU A 141 21.31 14.84 -3.50
CA GLU A 141 20.24 14.69 -4.48
C GLU A 141 20.17 13.21 -4.88
N GLU A 142 19.02 12.57 -4.66
CA GLU A 142 18.77 11.21 -5.18
C GLU A 142 18.95 11.25 -6.71
N GLU A 143 20.09 10.77 -7.20
CA GLU A 143 20.37 10.69 -8.63
C GLU A 143 19.41 9.68 -9.28
N LEU A 144 18.42 10.20 -10.00
CA LEU A 144 17.48 9.37 -10.73
C LEU A 144 18.17 8.72 -11.92
N ARG A 145 18.08 7.39 -12.02
CA ARG A 145 18.62 6.66 -13.17
C ARG A 145 17.65 6.71 -14.33
N GLU A 146 18.14 7.15 -15.48
CA GLU A 146 17.34 7.25 -16.70
C GLU A 146 17.50 6.02 -17.61
N VAL A 147 16.39 5.49 -18.12
CA VAL A 147 16.35 4.36 -19.06
C VAL A 147 15.53 4.73 -20.29
N ARG A 148 16.17 4.67 -21.46
CA ARG A 148 15.54 4.91 -22.77
C ARG A 148 15.56 3.64 -23.61
N TYR A 149 14.42 3.30 -24.23
CA TYR A 149 14.30 2.20 -25.16
C TYR A 149 13.36 2.56 -26.31
N ALA A 150 13.82 2.41 -27.55
CA ALA A 150 13.02 2.68 -28.74
C ALA A 150 12.66 1.35 -29.43
N PHE A 151 11.36 1.07 -29.53
CA PHE A 151 10.82 -0.12 -30.14
C PHE A 151 10.22 0.20 -31.51
N HIS A 152 10.87 -0.34 -32.55
CA HIS A 152 10.51 -0.14 -33.95
C HIS A 152 10.15 -1.49 -34.61
N PRO A 153 8.92 -2.00 -34.46
CA PRO A 153 8.53 -3.24 -35.12
C PRO A 153 8.49 -3.01 -36.64
N ALA A 154 9.22 -3.85 -37.39
CA ALA A 154 9.19 -3.84 -38.84
C ALA A 154 7.74 -3.92 -39.37
N PRO A 155 7.41 -3.33 -40.53
CA PRO A 155 6.05 -3.35 -41.09
C PRO A 155 5.43 -4.75 -41.18
N GLU A 156 6.24 -5.75 -41.50
CA GLU A 156 5.82 -7.15 -41.57
C GLU A 156 5.48 -7.76 -40.20
N VAL A 157 6.19 -7.34 -39.16
CA VAL A 157 5.94 -7.75 -37.77
C VAL A 157 4.62 -7.16 -37.30
N ARG A 158 4.31 -5.90 -37.66
CA ARG A 158 3.06 -5.23 -37.30
C ARG A 158 1.81 -5.90 -37.90
N ARG A 159 1.90 -6.39 -39.14
CA ARG A 159 0.78 -7.07 -39.82
C ARG A 159 0.48 -8.46 -39.26
N ASN A 160 1.40 -9.05 -38.51
CA ASN A 160 1.26 -10.39 -37.96
C ASN A 160 1.19 -10.33 -36.43
N ALA A 161 -0.01 -10.51 -35.87
CA ALA A 161 -0.25 -10.38 -34.43
C ALA A 161 0.66 -11.30 -33.57
N VAL A 162 1.03 -12.48 -34.07
CA VAL A 162 1.96 -13.38 -33.38
C VAL A 162 3.37 -12.81 -33.35
N ARG A 163 3.84 -12.25 -34.47
CA ARG A 163 5.17 -11.61 -34.54
C ARG A 163 5.21 -10.34 -33.72
N LEU A 164 4.17 -9.51 -33.77
CA LEU A 164 4.07 -8.28 -32.98
C LEU A 164 4.09 -8.57 -31.49
N ARG A 165 3.33 -9.57 -31.06
CA ARG A 165 3.33 -10.02 -29.67
C ARG A 165 4.71 -10.48 -29.22
N ARG A 166 5.40 -11.30 -30.01
CA ARG A 166 6.78 -11.74 -29.72
C ARG A 166 7.74 -10.55 -29.58
N ALA A 167 7.62 -9.57 -30.47
CA ALA A 167 8.45 -8.38 -30.43
C ALA A 167 8.14 -7.48 -29.21
N ALA A 168 6.88 -7.39 -28.78
CA ALA A 168 6.49 -6.72 -27.54
C ALA A 168 7.03 -7.44 -26.29
N GLU A 169 7.09 -8.77 -26.31
CA GLU A 169 7.69 -9.58 -25.24
C GLU A 169 9.20 -9.35 -25.13
N GLU A 170 9.91 -9.32 -26.26
CA GLU A 170 11.34 -8.98 -26.31
C GLU A 170 11.60 -7.55 -25.80
N CYS A 171 10.72 -6.61 -26.16
CA CYS A 171 10.74 -5.25 -25.61
C CYS A 171 10.60 -5.23 -24.07
N MET A 172 9.69 -6.03 -23.50
CA MET A 172 9.52 -6.11 -22.04
C MET A 172 10.76 -6.67 -21.33
N LEU A 173 11.33 -7.75 -21.87
CA LEU A 173 12.55 -8.34 -21.31
C LEU A 173 13.71 -7.35 -21.35
N GLN A 174 13.84 -6.58 -22.43
CA GLN A 174 14.85 -5.54 -22.54
C GLN A 174 14.65 -4.43 -21.50
N LEU A 175 13.41 -3.99 -21.25
CA LEU A 175 13.09 -3.02 -20.21
C LEU A 175 13.44 -3.55 -18.81
N PHE A 176 13.13 -4.82 -18.51
CA PHE A 176 13.51 -5.45 -17.23
C PHE A 176 15.03 -5.52 -17.06
N SER A 177 15.76 -5.82 -18.14
CA SER A 177 17.21 -5.85 -18.12
C SER A 177 17.79 -4.46 -17.87
N LEU A 178 17.30 -3.43 -18.57
CA LEU A 178 17.77 -2.04 -18.40
C LEU A 178 17.47 -1.51 -17.00
N ALA A 179 16.35 -1.92 -16.41
CA ALA A 179 15.98 -1.61 -15.03
C ALA A 179 16.78 -2.41 -13.97
N GLY A 180 17.67 -3.32 -14.39
CA GLY A 180 18.48 -4.17 -13.51
C GLY A 180 17.68 -5.24 -12.76
N LEU A 181 16.50 -5.62 -13.25
CA LEU A 181 15.63 -6.64 -12.63
C LEU A 181 16.02 -8.06 -13.07
N ILE A 182 16.59 -8.17 -14.27
CA ILE A 182 17.16 -9.42 -14.80
C ILE A 182 18.58 -9.15 -15.27
N GLN A 183 19.43 -10.19 -15.23
CA GLN A 183 20.76 -10.08 -15.82
C GLN A 183 20.64 -9.71 -17.31
N PRO A 184 21.53 -8.84 -17.82
CA PRO A 184 21.53 -8.49 -19.23
C PRO A 184 21.63 -9.76 -20.05
N PHE A 185 20.62 -9.97 -20.90
CA PHE A 185 20.75 -10.93 -21.99
C PHE A 185 21.93 -10.42 -22.80
N ALA A 186 23.02 -11.20 -22.86
CA ALA A 186 23.98 -11.02 -23.93
C ALA A 186 23.16 -11.21 -25.21
N ALA A 187 22.84 -10.10 -25.88
CA ALA A 187 22.24 -10.15 -27.20
C ALA A 187 23.28 -10.83 -28.08
N SER A 188 23.20 -12.16 -28.17
CA SER A 188 23.94 -12.92 -29.16
C SER A 188 23.52 -12.30 -30.49
N PRO A 189 24.43 -11.67 -31.25
CA PRO A 189 24.10 -11.19 -32.56
C PRO A 189 23.60 -12.41 -33.32
N THR A 190 22.33 -12.41 -33.73
CA THR A 190 21.76 -13.40 -34.63
C THR A 190 22.74 -13.61 -35.78
N PRO A 191 23.42 -14.78 -35.90
CA PRO A 191 24.13 -15.07 -37.12
C PRO A 191 23.09 -15.62 -38.09
N GLU A 192 22.62 -14.77 -39.00
CA GLU A 192 22.25 -15.26 -40.33
C GLU A 192 23.53 -15.71 -41.03
N LEU A 193 24.02 -16.89 -40.66
CA LEU A 193 25.03 -17.61 -41.44
C LEU A 193 24.85 -19.10 -41.18
N LYS A 194 24.35 -19.78 -42.21
CA LYS A 194 24.40 -21.24 -42.31
C LYS A 194 25.88 -21.65 -42.34
N THR A 195 26.34 -22.34 -41.31
CA THR A 195 27.41 -23.31 -41.45
C THR A 195 26.90 -24.67 -40.98
N GLN A 196 27.06 -25.67 -41.85
CA GLN A 196 26.99 -27.08 -41.48
C GLN A 196 27.99 -27.31 -40.34
N ASP A 197 27.62 -28.17 -39.40
CA ASP A 197 28.44 -28.66 -38.28
C ASP A 197 28.38 -27.86 -36.96
N GLY A 198 27.42 -28.27 -36.13
CA GLY A 198 27.64 -28.43 -34.69
C GLY A 198 27.37 -27.21 -33.78
N TRP A 199 26.15 -27.09 -33.26
CA TRP A 199 25.82 -26.14 -32.19
C TRP A 199 26.35 -26.60 -30.83
N ILE A 200 27.22 -25.80 -30.20
CA ILE A 200 27.47 -25.87 -28.76
C ILE A 200 26.24 -25.31 -28.05
N ARG A 201 25.44 -26.19 -27.46
CA ARG A 201 24.27 -25.82 -26.64
C ARG A 201 24.74 -25.22 -25.32
N THR A 202 24.58 -23.91 -25.13
CA THR A 202 24.42 -23.35 -23.78
C THR A 202 23.08 -23.85 -23.23
N ASN A 203 23.10 -24.51 -22.07
CA ASN A 203 22.00 -25.25 -21.45
C ASN A 203 20.83 -24.40 -20.91
N TRP A 204 20.56 -23.25 -21.52
CA TRP A 204 19.32 -22.49 -21.30
C TRP A 204 18.46 -22.69 -22.54
N ASN A 205 17.40 -23.49 -22.38
CA ASN A 205 16.43 -23.73 -23.44
C ASN A 205 15.63 -22.42 -23.64
N GLU A 206 16.21 -21.52 -24.42
CA GLU A 206 15.73 -20.17 -24.71
C GLU A 206 14.31 -20.22 -25.27
N ASP A 207 14.04 -21.22 -26.11
CA ASP A 207 12.71 -21.52 -26.62
C ASP A 207 11.73 -21.94 -25.52
N ALA A 208 12.17 -22.65 -24.47
CA ALA A 208 11.29 -23.03 -23.36
C ALA A 208 11.01 -21.86 -22.39
N LEU A 209 11.93 -20.91 -22.24
CA LEU A 209 11.70 -19.67 -21.49
C LEU A 209 10.78 -18.73 -22.27
N ARG A 210 11.02 -18.59 -23.59
CA ARG A 210 10.16 -17.84 -24.52
C ARG A 210 8.76 -18.45 -24.58
N GLN A 211 8.61 -19.76 -24.80
CA GLN A 211 7.29 -20.43 -24.86
C GLN A 211 6.52 -20.33 -23.53
N LYS A 212 7.21 -20.28 -22.38
CA LYS A 212 6.58 -20.14 -21.06
C LYS A 212 6.27 -18.69 -20.70
N ALA A 213 7.05 -17.72 -21.15
CA ALA A 213 6.68 -16.30 -21.11
C ALA A 213 5.44 -16.04 -21.99
N ILE A 214 5.41 -16.66 -23.17
CA ILE A 214 4.24 -16.72 -24.07
C ILE A 214 3.04 -17.29 -23.33
N GLU A 215 3.17 -18.42 -22.60
CA GLU A 215 2.08 -18.97 -21.77
C GLU A 215 1.68 -18.06 -20.60
N ALA A 216 2.64 -17.46 -19.87
CA ALA A 216 2.38 -16.55 -18.76
C ALA A 216 1.53 -15.34 -19.20
N ILE A 217 1.82 -14.82 -20.39
CA ILE A 217 1.10 -13.69 -20.99
C ILE A 217 -0.22 -14.17 -21.64
N ARG A 218 -0.26 -15.42 -22.17
CA ARG A 218 -1.45 -16.02 -22.82
C ARG A 218 -2.52 -16.44 -21.82
N PHE A 219 -2.15 -16.84 -20.61
CA PHE A 219 -3.06 -17.25 -19.54
C PHE A 219 -3.33 -16.16 -18.49
N ALA A 220 -2.71 -14.98 -18.64
CA ALA A 220 -2.98 -13.82 -17.80
C ALA A 220 -4.42 -13.27 -17.86
N PRO A 221 -5.25 -13.47 -18.91
CA PRO A 221 -6.59 -12.85 -18.90
C PRO A 221 -7.74 -13.78 -18.48
N ALA A 222 -7.53 -14.99 -17.92
CA ALA A 222 -8.67 -15.90 -17.72
C ALA A 222 -8.87 -16.59 -16.35
N GLU A 223 -7.86 -17.03 -15.59
CA GLU A 223 -8.15 -17.95 -14.46
C GLU A 223 -7.25 -17.82 -13.23
N VAL A 224 -6.92 -16.60 -12.85
CA VAL A 224 -6.71 -16.31 -11.42
C VAL A 224 -7.86 -15.39 -11.08
N LYS A 225 -8.91 -15.93 -10.44
CA LYS A 225 -9.78 -15.10 -9.59
C LYS A 225 -8.88 -14.57 -8.48
N MET A 226 -8.09 -13.52 -8.78
CA MET A 226 -7.79 -12.54 -7.76
C MET A 226 -9.15 -12.19 -7.20
N SER A 227 -9.29 -12.26 -5.88
CA SER A 227 -10.56 -11.83 -5.31
C SER A 227 -10.82 -10.42 -5.82
N TYR A 228 -12.07 -10.05 -6.13
CA TYR A 228 -12.36 -8.69 -6.59
C TYR A 228 -11.76 -7.63 -5.65
N GLN A 229 -11.52 -7.97 -4.37
CA GLN A 229 -10.79 -7.13 -3.41
C GLN A 229 -9.29 -6.98 -3.72
N GLU A 230 -8.60 -7.97 -4.28
CA GLU A 230 -7.19 -7.84 -4.67
C GLU A 230 -7.01 -7.00 -5.94
N GLU A 231 -7.91 -7.14 -6.92
CA GLU A 231 -7.96 -6.23 -8.08
C GLU A 231 -8.36 -4.81 -7.67
N LEU A 232 -9.28 -4.69 -6.70
CA LEU A 232 -9.60 -3.41 -6.07
C LEU A 232 -8.39 -2.84 -5.35
N ALA A 233 -7.75 -3.62 -4.47
CA ALA A 233 -6.60 -3.19 -3.66
C ALA A 233 -5.39 -2.81 -4.52
N ALA A 234 -5.26 -3.40 -5.71
CA ALA A 234 -4.23 -3.02 -6.67
C ALA A 234 -4.53 -1.69 -7.39
N MET A 235 -5.79 -1.26 -7.48
CA MET A 235 -6.22 -0.05 -8.20
C MET A 235 -6.63 1.11 -7.29
N LEU A 236 -7.20 0.78 -6.13
CA LEU A 236 -7.75 1.65 -5.13
C LEU A 236 -7.08 1.28 -3.82
N ASP A 237 -6.52 2.26 -3.14
CA ASP A 237 -5.97 2.06 -1.80
C ASP A 237 -7.10 1.50 -0.90
N PRO A 238 -6.99 0.25 -0.39
CA PRO A 238 -8.08 -0.39 0.34
C PRO A 238 -8.45 0.38 1.61
N ASP A 239 -7.51 1.15 2.16
CA ASP A 239 -7.72 1.98 3.35
C ASP A 239 -8.51 3.26 3.04
N MET A 240 -8.85 3.50 1.78
CA MET A 240 -9.57 4.67 1.30
C MET A 240 -11.03 4.38 0.92
N ILE A 241 -11.49 3.12 0.97
CA ILE A 241 -12.88 2.75 0.65
C ILE A 241 -13.62 2.25 1.89
N PHE A 242 -14.68 2.97 2.25
CA PHE A 242 -15.54 2.69 3.39
C PHE A 242 -16.96 2.34 2.92
N PHE A 243 -17.67 1.52 3.69
CA PHE A 243 -19.04 1.13 3.40
C PHE A 243 -19.96 1.40 4.60
N ASP A 244 -21.02 2.19 4.40
CA ASP A 244 -21.99 2.54 5.46
C ASP A 244 -23.24 1.65 5.40
N LYS A 245 -23.33 0.71 6.35
CA LYS A 245 -24.53 -0.13 6.58
C LYS A 245 -25.11 -0.77 5.32
N LEU A 246 -24.24 -1.32 4.47
CA LEU A 246 -24.60 -2.01 3.24
C LEU A 246 -24.51 -3.53 3.39
N THR A 247 -25.41 -4.25 2.73
CA THR A 247 -25.33 -5.72 2.63
C THR A 247 -24.11 -6.12 1.79
N HIS A 248 -23.63 -7.35 1.95
CA HIS A 248 -22.50 -7.85 1.15
C HIS A 248 -22.76 -7.73 -0.37
N SER A 249 -23.97 -8.08 -0.83
CA SER A 249 -24.34 -7.95 -2.25
C SER A 249 -24.33 -6.50 -2.75
N GLN A 250 -24.72 -5.54 -1.92
CA GLN A 250 -24.65 -4.11 -2.26
C GLN A 250 -23.20 -3.63 -2.35
N LYS A 251 -22.33 -4.06 -1.43
CA LYS A 251 -20.90 -3.73 -1.46
C LYS A 251 -20.26 -4.25 -2.76
N MET A 252 -20.50 -5.52 -3.10
CA MET A 252 -19.98 -6.14 -4.31
C MET A 252 -20.45 -5.43 -5.58
N ARG A 253 -21.76 -5.11 -5.66
CA ARG A 253 -22.32 -4.38 -6.81
C ARG A 253 -21.73 -2.98 -6.97
N ALA A 254 -21.53 -2.25 -5.88
CA ALA A 254 -20.95 -0.92 -5.92
C ALA A 254 -19.50 -0.96 -6.40
N VAL A 255 -18.73 -1.91 -5.86
CA VAL A 255 -17.34 -2.17 -6.24
C VAL A 255 -17.24 -2.51 -7.73
N GLU A 256 -18.05 -3.46 -8.21
CA GLU A 256 -18.09 -3.86 -9.61
C GLU A 256 -18.47 -2.69 -10.53
N SER A 257 -19.48 -1.90 -10.13
CA SER A 257 -19.88 -0.72 -10.90
C SER A 257 -18.78 0.34 -10.94
N LEU A 258 -18.02 0.49 -9.86
CA LEU A 258 -16.91 1.44 -9.76
C LEU A 258 -15.75 0.99 -10.66
N THR A 259 -15.29 -0.25 -10.52
CA THR A 259 -14.15 -0.79 -11.28
C THR A 259 -14.40 -0.76 -12.78
N MET A 260 -15.59 -1.14 -13.23
CA MET A 260 -15.95 -1.12 -14.65
C MET A 260 -15.98 0.29 -15.25
N ASN A 261 -16.00 1.35 -14.44
CA ASN A 261 -16.18 2.72 -14.91
C ASN A 261 -15.12 3.71 -14.43
N LEU A 262 -14.02 3.28 -13.78
CA LEU A 262 -13.00 4.18 -13.21
C LEU A 262 -12.46 5.21 -14.21
N GLU A 263 -12.13 4.79 -15.43
CA GLU A 263 -11.61 5.68 -16.48
C GLU A 263 -12.64 6.74 -16.87
N ARG A 264 -13.90 6.33 -17.09
CA ARG A 264 -15.01 7.22 -17.45
C ARG A 264 -15.37 8.20 -16.33
N LEU A 265 -15.08 7.83 -15.09
CA LEU A 265 -15.30 8.65 -13.89
C LEU A 265 -14.14 9.62 -13.63
N GLY A 266 -13.09 9.63 -14.46
CA GLY A 266 -11.92 10.47 -14.25
C GLY A 266 -11.20 10.14 -12.93
N TYR A 267 -11.04 8.85 -12.62
CA TYR A 267 -10.51 8.39 -11.33
C TYR A 267 -9.23 9.11 -10.88
N ALA A 268 -8.32 9.41 -11.81
CA ALA A 268 -7.08 10.14 -11.52
C ALA A 268 -7.31 11.46 -10.77
N ASP A 269 -8.44 12.15 -11.00
CA ASP A 269 -8.73 13.42 -10.37
C ASP A 269 -9.10 13.28 -8.89
N TRP A 270 -9.56 12.11 -8.45
CA TRP A 270 -10.07 11.90 -7.09
C TRP A 270 -9.53 10.64 -6.41
N ALA A 271 -8.54 9.97 -6.99
CA ALA A 271 -7.92 8.76 -6.46
C ALA A 271 -7.33 8.90 -5.04
N HIS A 272 -6.96 10.11 -4.64
CA HIS A 272 -6.40 10.43 -3.32
C HIS A 272 -7.47 10.80 -2.27
N LEU A 273 -8.75 10.80 -2.64
CA LEU A 273 -9.85 11.15 -1.76
C LEU A 273 -10.48 9.87 -1.19
N PRO A 274 -10.77 9.82 0.11
CA PRO A 274 -11.49 8.69 0.68
C PRO A 274 -12.91 8.64 0.10
N LEU A 275 -13.37 7.43 -0.16
CA LEU A 275 -14.66 7.11 -0.75
C LEU A 275 -15.53 6.38 0.28
N LEU A 276 -16.70 6.93 0.58
CA LEU A 276 -17.72 6.30 1.42
C LEU A 276 -18.90 5.87 0.55
N ILE A 277 -19.16 4.58 0.49
CA ILE A 277 -20.28 4.01 -0.26
C ILE A 277 -21.44 3.77 0.70
N GLY A 278 -22.53 4.52 0.50
CA GLY A 278 -23.75 4.46 1.32
C GLY A 278 -25.01 4.27 0.49
N LYS A 279 -26.14 4.81 0.95
CA LYS A 279 -27.45 4.69 0.28
C LYS A 279 -27.81 5.89 -0.61
N GLN A 280 -27.17 7.03 -0.41
CA GLN A 280 -27.46 8.28 -1.12
C GLN A 280 -26.19 9.12 -1.29
N TYR A 281 -26.21 10.03 -2.26
CA TYR A 281 -25.18 11.07 -2.36
C TYR A 281 -25.23 11.97 -1.13
N SER A 282 -24.06 12.36 -0.61
CA SER A 282 -23.98 13.18 0.59
C SER A 282 -22.71 14.01 0.63
N ARG A 283 -22.82 15.23 1.14
CA ARG A 283 -21.69 16.11 1.49
C ARG A 283 -21.54 16.32 2.99
N ARG A 284 -22.21 15.50 3.80
CA ARG A 284 -22.14 15.60 5.27
C ARG A 284 -20.76 15.26 5.83
N ALA A 285 -19.99 14.42 5.14
CA ALA A 285 -18.63 14.08 5.53
C ALA A 285 -17.64 14.99 4.80
N GLU A 286 -16.96 15.85 5.54
CA GLU A 286 -15.95 16.77 5.01
C GLU A 286 -14.77 16.01 4.41
N GLY A 287 -14.32 16.41 3.22
CA GLY A 287 -13.16 15.81 2.56
C GLY A 287 -13.31 14.33 2.15
N ILE A 288 -14.54 13.79 2.18
CA ILE A 288 -14.87 12.43 1.77
C ILE A 288 -15.89 12.47 0.62
N VAL A 289 -15.67 11.64 -0.41
CA VAL A 289 -16.62 11.43 -1.49
C VAL A 289 -17.67 10.43 -1.03
N VAL A 290 -18.93 10.85 -0.87
CA VAL A 290 -20.02 9.93 -0.47
C VAL A 290 -20.95 9.63 -1.65
N ILE A 291 -21.05 8.35 -2.04
CA ILE A 291 -21.84 7.91 -3.20
C ILE A 291 -22.81 6.77 -2.82
N PRO A 292 -23.97 6.64 -3.47
CA PRO A 292 -24.85 5.50 -3.27
C PRO A 292 -24.28 4.24 -3.91
N TYR A 293 -24.49 3.07 -3.31
CA TYR A 293 -24.04 1.77 -3.85
C TYR A 293 -24.60 1.44 -5.25
N ASN A 294 -25.73 2.05 -5.62
CA ASN A 294 -26.43 1.90 -6.90
C ASN A 294 -26.33 3.14 -7.79
N PHE A 295 -25.22 3.88 -7.72
CA PHE A 295 -24.99 5.04 -8.57
C PHE A 295 -25.07 4.71 -10.06
N THR A 296 -25.38 5.71 -10.87
CA THR A 296 -25.23 5.63 -12.34
C THR A 296 -24.07 6.52 -12.74
N VAL A 297 -23.31 6.10 -13.77
CA VAL A 297 -22.13 6.84 -14.22
C VAL A 297 -22.44 8.31 -14.55
N PRO A 298 -23.50 8.66 -15.31
CA PRO A 298 -23.78 10.06 -15.62
C PRO A 298 -24.06 10.91 -14.38
N ARG A 299 -24.83 10.38 -13.41
CA ARG A 299 -25.11 11.09 -12.16
C ARG A 299 -23.89 11.23 -11.26
N LEU A 300 -23.01 10.23 -11.23
CA LEU A 300 -21.77 10.33 -10.47
C LEU A 300 -20.82 11.36 -11.09
N VAL A 301 -20.70 11.40 -12.41
CA VAL A 301 -19.90 12.43 -13.11
C VAL A 301 -20.46 13.83 -12.81
N GLU A 302 -21.77 14.02 -12.90
CA GLU A 302 -22.42 15.29 -12.54
C GLU A 302 -22.13 15.68 -11.09
N TYR A 303 -22.25 14.73 -10.16
CA TYR A 303 -21.96 14.94 -8.75
C TYR A 303 -20.49 15.34 -8.50
N LEU A 304 -19.55 14.62 -9.12
CA LEU A 304 -18.11 14.90 -9.00
C LEU A 304 -17.79 16.28 -9.59
N ASN A 305 -18.28 16.59 -10.79
CA ASN A 305 -18.06 17.90 -11.41
C ASN A 305 -18.58 19.05 -10.55
N LYS A 306 -19.69 18.84 -9.83
CA LYS A 306 -20.28 19.84 -8.96
C LYS A 306 -19.55 20.03 -7.64
N HIS A 307 -18.95 18.98 -7.07
CA HIS A 307 -18.50 19.00 -5.67
C HIS A 307 -17.01 18.68 -5.46
N LEU A 308 -16.31 18.17 -6.47
CA LEU A 308 -14.95 17.66 -6.29
C LEU A 308 -13.96 18.74 -5.84
N ALA A 309 -14.07 19.96 -6.35
CA ALA A 309 -13.19 21.07 -5.95
C ALA A 309 -13.34 21.41 -4.45
N ASP A 310 -14.58 21.43 -3.93
CA ASP A 310 -14.83 21.70 -2.52
C ASP A 310 -14.37 20.52 -1.64
N ILE A 311 -14.59 19.28 -2.07
CA ILE A 311 -14.10 18.08 -1.36
C ILE A 311 -12.57 18.12 -1.25
N LYS A 312 -11.87 18.47 -2.33
CA LYS A 312 -10.41 18.62 -2.34
C LYS A 312 -9.95 19.70 -1.36
N ARG A 313 -10.62 20.86 -1.37
CA ARG A 313 -10.30 21.98 -0.45
C ARG A 313 -10.49 21.56 1.02
N GLU A 314 -11.59 20.89 1.33
CA GLU A 314 -11.85 20.35 2.68
C GLU A 314 -10.82 19.30 3.09
N ARG A 315 -10.45 18.39 2.18
CA ARG A 315 -9.43 17.38 2.45
C ARG A 315 -8.08 18.00 2.78
N GLU A 316 -7.69 19.04 2.06
CA GLU A 316 -6.44 19.75 2.32
C GLU A 316 -6.48 20.48 3.67
N HIS A 317 -7.61 21.10 4.01
CA HIS A 317 -7.80 21.69 5.33
C HIS A 317 -7.71 20.65 6.46
N ILE A 318 -8.33 19.47 6.29
CA ILE A 318 -8.21 18.35 7.24
C ILE A 318 -6.76 17.91 7.40
N ARG A 319 -5.99 17.81 6.30
CA ARG A 319 -4.56 17.46 6.37
C ARG A 319 -3.78 18.51 7.16
N ALA A 320 -4.02 19.79 6.90
CA ALA A 320 -3.38 20.88 7.64
C ALA A 320 -3.71 20.81 9.14
N ASP A 321 -4.97 20.54 9.50
CA ASP A 321 -5.41 20.35 10.89
C ASP A 321 -4.71 19.16 11.55
N VAL A 322 -4.58 18.02 10.86
CA VAL A 322 -3.89 16.83 11.37
C VAL A 322 -2.40 17.11 11.62
N HIS A 323 -1.73 17.81 10.69
CA HIS A 323 -0.35 18.24 10.89
C HIS A 323 -0.22 19.18 12.09
N LEU A 324 -1.13 20.14 12.25
CA LEU A 324 -1.13 21.03 13.40
C LEU A 324 -1.34 20.28 14.73
N ILE A 325 -2.23 19.28 14.75
CA ILE A 325 -2.42 18.42 15.93
C ILE A 325 -1.12 17.67 16.26
N ALA A 326 -0.47 17.06 15.26
CA ALA A 326 0.79 16.34 15.46
C ALA A 326 1.89 17.26 15.99
N ASP A 327 2.04 18.47 15.42
CA ASP A 327 3.02 19.46 15.87
C ASP A 327 2.78 19.92 17.31
N LEU A 328 1.52 20.21 17.68
CA LEU A 328 1.18 20.62 19.05
C LEU A 328 1.38 19.48 20.04
N SER A 329 1.00 18.26 19.68
CA SER A 329 1.25 17.05 20.49
C SER A 329 2.75 16.85 20.73
N HIS A 330 3.58 16.93 19.68
CA HIS A 330 5.03 16.81 19.80
C HIS A 330 5.62 17.90 20.71
N ARG A 331 5.21 19.16 20.55
CA ARG A 331 5.66 20.26 21.43
C ARG A 331 5.28 20.03 22.88
N LEU A 332 4.10 19.48 23.15
CA LEU A 332 3.69 19.11 24.50
C LEU A 332 4.53 17.97 25.06
N GLN A 333 4.79 16.94 24.26
CA GLN A 333 5.65 15.82 24.65
C GLN A 333 7.05 16.31 25.04
N GLU A 334 7.67 17.12 24.20
CA GLU A 334 9.01 17.67 24.44
C GLU A 334 9.05 18.57 25.69
N ARG A 335 8.08 19.48 25.84
CA ARG A 335 8.09 20.45 26.95
C ARG A 335 7.75 19.86 28.31
N LEU A 336 6.95 18.79 28.35
CA LEU A 336 6.48 18.15 29.57
C LEU A 336 7.15 16.81 29.86
N GLY A 337 7.98 16.30 28.94
CA GLY A 337 8.56 14.97 29.02
C GLY A 337 7.51 13.85 28.97
N LEU A 338 6.37 14.07 28.30
CA LEU A 338 5.31 13.06 28.20
C LEU A 338 5.77 11.87 27.34
N GLN A 339 5.25 10.69 27.66
CA GLN A 339 5.47 9.51 26.83
C GLN A 339 4.67 9.60 25.53
N ASP A 340 3.41 10.03 25.61
CA ASP A 340 2.52 10.17 24.46
C ASP A 340 1.39 11.19 24.72
N VAL A 341 0.77 11.68 23.65
CA VAL A 341 -0.42 12.53 23.66
C VAL A 341 -1.47 11.92 22.74
N SER A 342 -2.46 11.28 23.35
CA SER A 342 -3.59 10.65 22.67
C SER A 342 -4.78 11.60 22.56
N VAL A 343 -5.32 11.78 21.35
CA VAL A 343 -6.42 12.72 21.08
C VAL A 343 -7.66 11.97 20.60
N TRP A 344 -8.78 12.13 21.30
CA TRP A 344 -10.03 11.42 21.03
C TRP A 344 -11.16 12.39 20.72
N GLY A 345 -11.92 12.19 19.64
CA GLY A 345 -13.11 12.98 19.28
C GLY A 345 -12.85 14.08 18.24
N SER A 346 -13.61 15.19 18.29
CA SER A 346 -13.57 16.24 17.25
C SER A 346 -12.21 16.94 17.10
N LYS A 347 -11.71 17.05 15.85
CA LYS A 347 -10.47 17.76 15.47
C LYS A 347 -10.44 19.21 15.95
N ARG A 348 -11.55 19.93 15.82
CA ARG A 348 -11.64 21.36 16.16
C ARG A 348 -11.49 21.59 17.65
N ALA A 349 -12.15 20.75 18.45
CA ALA A 349 -12.03 20.80 19.90
C ALA A 349 -10.62 20.41 20.35
N ALA A 350 -9.99 19.43 19.67
CA ALA A 350 -8.64 19.00 19.95
C ALA A 350 -7.60 20.11 19.73
N ILE A 351 -7.63 20.80 18.58
CA ILE A 351 -6.72 21.90 18.28
C ILE A 351 -6.79 22.98 19.36
N GLY A 352 -8.00 23.44 19.71
CA GLY A 352 -8.18 24.45 20.75
C GLY A 352 -7.69 23.98 22.13
N CYS A 353 -7.92 22.70 22.47
CA CYS A 353 -7.45 22.11 23.71
C CYS A 353 -5.91 22.05 23.76
N LEU A 354 -5.27 21.52 22.71
CA LEU A 354 -3.82 21.40 22.59
C LEU A 354 -3.11 22.76 22.62
N GLN A 355 -3.67 23.77 21.96
CA GLN A 355 -3.15 25.14 22.03
C GLN A 355 -3.15 25.66 23.47
N ARG A 356 -4.29 25.56 24.16
CA ARG A 356 -4.39 26.00 25.57
C ARG A 356 -3.44 25.23 26.48
N LEU A 357 -3.27 23.92 26.28
CA LEU A 357 -2.31 23.10 27.02
C LEU A 357 -0.87 23.56 26.75
N THR A 358 -0.54 23.85 25.49
CA THR A 358 0.80 24.33 25.09
C THR A 358 1.11 25.69 25.72
N ASP A 359 0.12 26.57 25.82
CA ASP A 359 0.25 27.89 26.46
C ASP A 359 0.55 27.77 27.96
N ILE A 360 0.10 26.70 28.61
CA ILE A 360 0.25 26.48 30.05
C ILE A 360 1.30 25.43 30.40
N ALA A 361 1.94 24.83 29.39
CA ALA A 361 2.91 23.75 29.57
C ALA A 361 4.05 24.16 30.53
N GLY A 362 4.49 25.42 30.50
CA GLY A 362 5.51 25.92 31.44
C GLY A 362 5.09 25.83 32.91
N HIS A 363 3.80 26.01 33.22
CA HIS A 363 3.28 25.83 34.58
C HIS A 363 3.12 24.35 34.92
N MET A 364 2.65 23.54 33.95
CA MET A 364 2.48 22.09 34.12
C MET A 364 3.81 21.36 34.34
N ALA A 365 4.91 21.85 33.75
CA ALA A 365 6.25 21.26 33.91
C ALA A 365 6.69 21.18 35.39
N SER A 366 6.21 22.07 36.25
CA SER A 366 6.49 22.05 37.69
C SER A 366 5.84 20.87 38.46
N HIS A 367 4.98 20.08 37.78
CA HIS A 367 4.23 18.98 38.36
C HIS A 367 4.80 17.58 38.03
N ASN A 368 5.99 17.50 37.42
CA ASN A 368 6.68 16.25 37.09
C ASN A 368 5.80 15.23 36.35
N LEU A 369 5.19 15.66 35.24
CA LEU A 369 4.39 14.78 34.36
C LEU A 369 5.27 13.89 33.46
N THR A 370 6.57 13.79 33.76
CA THR A 370 7.52 13.02 32.98
C THR A 370 7.05 11.57 32.87
N HIS A 371 7.05 11.03 31.65
CA HIS A 371 6.56 9.69 31.31
C HIS A 371 5.05 9.46 31.48
N ALA A 372 4.25 10.48 31.80
CA ALA A 372 2.81 10.35 31.72
C ALA A 372 2.33 10.34 30.27
N THR A 373 1.21 9.69 30.01
CA THR A 373 0.47 9.79 28.74
C THR A 373 -0.70 10.75 28.94
N LEU A 374 -0.80 11.76 28.09
CA LEU A 374 -1.91 12.73 28.13
C LEU A 374 -3.03 12.25 27.21
N VAL A 375 -4.25 12.12 27.72
CA VAL A 375 -5.42 11.67 26.95
C VAL A 375 -6.45 12.79 26.90
N LEU A 376 -6.70 13.33 25.70
CA LEU A 376 -7.70 14.37 25.47
C LEU A 376 -9.01 13.73 25.02
N THR A 377 -10.07 13.89 25.82
CA THR A 377 -11.38 13.26 25.56
C THR A 377 -12.52 14.26 25.71
N ASP A 378 -13.65 14.00 25.05
CA ASP A 378 -14.89 14.78 25.24
C ASP A 378 -15.65 14.33 26.50
N LEU A 379 -15.45 13.08 26.94
CA LEU A 379 -16.07 12.49 28.13
C LEU A 379 -15.00 11.81 28.98
N ILE A 380 -14.96 12.12 30.27
CA ILE A 380 -14.26 11.30 31.26
C ILE A 380 -15.33 10.40 31.87
N SER A 381 -15.87 9.48 31.07
CA SER A 381 -16.61 8.37 31.66
C SER A 381 -15.59 7.54 32.42
N ALA A 382 -15.83 7.29 33.71
CA ALA A 382 -15.09 6.25 34.39
C ALA A 382 -15.25 4.97 33.56
N PRO A 383 -14.19 4.16 33.37
CA PRO A 383 -14.41 2.78 32.97
C PRO A 383 -15.32 2.23 34.04
N GLN A 384 -16.60 2.05 33.73
CA GLN A 384 -17.44 1.26 34.59
C GLN A 384 -16.73 -0.09 34.67
N PRO A 385 -16.50 -0.64 35.87
CA PRO A 385 -16.06 -2.02 35.97
C PRO A 385 -17.00 -2.78 35.03
N GLN A 386 -16.42 -3.50 34.06
CA GLN A 386 -17.19 -4.49 33.33
C GLN A 386 -17.63 -5.47 34.40
N GLU A 387 -18.79 -5.21 34.99
CA GLU A 387 -19.52 -6.22 35.73
C GLU A 387 -19.71 -7.30 34.68
N ASP A 388 -19.06 -8.44 34.90
CA ASP A 388 -19.22 -9.61 34.08
C ASP A 388 -20.74 -9.86 34.00
N GLU A 389 -21.34 -9.52 32.85
CA GLU A 389 -22.75 -9.79 32.53
C GLU A 389 -22.90 -11.31 32.31
N ASP A 390 -22.52 -12.09 33.31
CA ASP A 390 -22.92 -13.48 33.45
C ASP A 390 -24.32 -13.47 34.09
N GLU A 391 -25.32 -13.72 33.23
CA GLU A 391 -26.57 -14.41 33.56
C GLU A 391 -27.44 -13.78 34.67
N ARG A 392 -28.21 -12.74 34.32
CA ARG A 392 -29.50 -12.50 34.99
C ARG A 392 -30.61 -12.35 33.97
N GLU A 393 -31.37 -13.44 33.84
CA GLU A 393 -32.66 -13.47 33.18
C GLU A 393 -33.62 -12.46 33.84
N GLU A 394 -34.29 -11.68 33.00
CA GLU A 394 -35.24 -10.64 33.38
C GLU A 394 -36.48 -11.24 34.05
N GLU A 395 -36.66 -11.02 35.35
CA GLU A 395 -37.99 -10.92 35.96
C GLU A 395 -38.34 -9.45 36.15
N GLN A 396 -39.22 -8.98 35.27
CA GLN A 396 -39.78 -7.65 35.22
C GLN A 396 -40.95 -7.59 36.20
N GLU A 397 -40.74 -7.06 37.40
CA GLU A 397 -41.83 -6.68 38.31
C GLU A 397 -41.99 -5.16 38.43
N ASP A 398 -43.24 -4.78 38.22
CA ASP A 398 -43.87 -3.48 38.23
C ASP A 398 -44.00 -2.94 39.67
N GLY A 399 -43.61 -1.69 39.94
CA GLY A 399 -43.83 -1.13 41.28
C GLY A 399 -43.13 0.19 41.62
N GLY A 400 -43.81 1.30 41.29
CA GLY A 400 -43.86 2.60 41.96
C GLY A 400 -42.79 3.04 42.98
N LEU A 401 -42.32 4.28 42.85
CA LEU A 401 -42.84 5.43 43.61
C LEU A 401 -42.12 6.72 43.17
N LYS A 402 -42.91 7.75 42.84
CA LYS A 402 -42.44 9.13 42.65
C LYS A 402 -42.24 9.76 44.02
N VAL A 403 -41.02 10.20 44.31
CA VAL A 403 -40.73 11.08 45.45
C VAL A 403 -40.20 12.39 44.89
N ASP A 404 -41.01 13.44 45.05
CA ASP A 404 -40.60 14.83 44.83
C ASP A 404 -39.67 15.24 45.98
N GLY A 405 -38.43 15.58 45.64
CA GLY A 405 -37.42 16.09 46.57
C GLY A 405 -36.77 17.33 45.98
N THR A 406 -37.27 18.49 46.39
CA THR A 406 -36.63 19.79 46.20
C THR A 406 -35.31 19.85 46.97
N THR A 407 -34.18 19.85 46.26
CA THR A 407 -32.88 20.19 46.85
C THR A 407 -32.39 21.49 46.22
N THR A 408 -32.34 22.53 47.05
CA THR A 408 -31.70 23.81 46.76
C THR A 408 -30.30 23.72 47.35
N GLU A 409 -29.34 23.24 46.57
CA GLU A 409 -27.92 23.42 46.88
C GLU A 409 -27.24 23.89 45.60
N GLU A 410 -26.55 25.02 45.71
CA GLU A 410 -25.54 25.47 44.75
C GLU A 410 -24.40 24.44 44.78
N GLU A 411 -24.61 23.28 44.15
CA GLU A 411 -23.53 22.36 43.78
C GLU A 411 -22.63 23.13 42.80
N LEU A 412 -21.55 23.68 43.34
CA LEU A 412 -20.37 24.09 42.59
C LEU A 412 -19.89 22.86 41.82
N ASP A 413 -20.32 22.72 40.56
CA ASP A 413 -19.89 21.73 39.57
C ASP A 413 -18.46 21.27 39.89
N GLU A 414 -18.35 20.08 40.49
CA GLU A 414 -17.08 19.64 41.06
C GLU A 414 -16.04 19.57 39.94
N PRO A 415 -14.86 20.22 40.10
CA PRO A 415 -13.80 20.20 39.10
C PRO A 415 -13.24 18.80 38.83
N GLU A 416 -13.67 17.78 39.58
CA GLU A 416 -13.28 16.39 39.46
C GLU A 416 -13.80 15.72 38.17
N GLU A 417 -14.86 16.26 37.56
CA GLU A 417 -15.37 15.71 36.29
C GLU A 417 -14.50 16.04 35.07
N GLN A 418 -13.61 17.05 35.17
CA GLN A 418 -12.80 17.52 34.03
C GLN A 418 -11.43 16.89 33.93
N PHE A 419 -10.94 16.29 35.02
CA PHE A 419 -9.57 15.78 35.10
C PHE A 419 -9.53 14.47 35.87
N ARG A 420 -8.83 13.49 35.32
CA ARG A 420 -8.57 12.23 36.01
C ARG A 420 -7.16 11.76 35.74
N TYR A 421 -6.38 11.53 36.78
CA TYR A 421 -5.09 10.87 36.69
C TYR A 421 -5.22 9.43 37.18
N ASP A 422 -4.87 8.49 36.31
CA ASP A 422 -4.75 7.08 36.66
C ASP A 422 -3.28 6.76 36.93
N PRO A 423 -2.87 6.56 38.20
CA PRO A 423 -1.49 6.29 38.56
C PRO A 423 -1.01 4.92 38.04
N SER A 424 -1.91 3.96 37.86
CA SER A 424 -1.57 2.59 37.41
C SER A 424 -1.07 2.57 35.97
N THR A 425 -1.69 3.40 35.12
CA THR A 425 -1.35 3.52 33.70
C THR A 425 -0.55 4.79 33.38
N ARG A 426 -0.30 5.64 34.38
CA ARG A 426 0.29 6.98 34.24
C ARG A 426 -0.43 7.83 33.19
N ARG A 427 -1.76 7.74 33.14
CA ARG A 427 -2.60 8.47 32.18
C ARG A 427 -3.27 9.65 32.83
N LEU A 428 -3.08 10.85 32.26
CA LEU A 428 -3.83 12.04 32.63
C LEU A 428 -4.92 12.28 31.58
N PHE A 429 -6.16 12.03 31.96
CA PHE A 429 -7.35 12.35 31.17
C PHE A 429 -7.74 13.81 31.40
N VAL A 430 -7.88 14.54 30.30
CA VAL A 430 -8.26 15.96 30.29
C VAL A 430 -9.43 16.15 29.36
N ARG A 431 -10.55 16.70 29.86
CA ARG A 431 -11.67 17.09 29.01
C ARG A 431 -11.26 18.21 28.05
N LYS A 432 -11.76 18.20 26.81
CA LYS A 432 -11.38 19.22 25.82
C LYS A 432 -11.88 20.62 26.12
N ASP A 433 -12.90 20.76 26.95
CA ASP A 433 -13.47 22.02 27.44
C ASP A 433 -12.87 22.47 28.77
N PHE A 434 -11.73 21.89 29.18
CA PHE A 434 -11.16 22.12 30.50
C PHE A 434 -10.90 23.60 30.84
N ASN A 435 -11.09 23.92 32.12
CA ASN A 435 -10.66 25.18 32.72
C ASN A 435 -9.16 25.15 33.09
N LYS A 436 -8.37 26.10 32.58
CA LYS A 436 -6.94 26.25 32.88
C LYS A 436 -6.63 26.28 34.39
N ALA A 437 -7.38 27.08 35.16
CA ALA A 437 -7.17 27.21 36.60
C ALA A 437 -7.54 25.90 37.33
N GLY A 438 -8.61 25.24 36.88
CA GLY A 438 -9.03 23.94 37.38
C GLY A 438 -7.94 22.88 37.19
N LEU A 439 -7.37 22.77 35.99
CA LEU A 439 -6.30 21.80 35.69
C LEU A 439 -5.07 22.03 36.58
N LEU A 440 -4.62 23.27 36.73
CA LEU A 440 -3.45 23.58 37.57
C LEU A 440 -3.74 23.32 39.05
N ALA A 441 -4.95 23.58 39.53
CA ALA A 441 -5.36 23.24 40.89
C ALA A 441 -5.39 21.71 41.09
N TYR A 442 -5.91 20.97 40.12
CA TYR A 442 -5.93 19.51 40.11
C TYR A 442 -4.52 18.92 40.18
N LEU A 443 -3.59 19.39 39.33
CA LEU A 443 -2.20 18.93 39.31
C LEU A 443 -1.43 19.26 40.59
N ARG A 444 -1.83 20.29 41.35
CA ARG A 444 -1.26 20.55 42.69
C ARG A 444 -1.70 19.50 43.71
N ARG A 445 -2.93 18.99 43.59
CA ARG A 445 -3.50 17.97 44.48
C ARG A 445 -2.94 16.58 44.16
N VAL A 446 -2.90 16.22 42.88
CA VAL A 446 -2.58 14.85 42.42
C VAL A 446 -1.08 14.67 42.14
N ARG A 447 -0.21 15.37 42.87
CA ARG A 447 1.25 15.24 42.66
C ARG A 447 1.64 13.77 42.67
N PRO A 448 2.17 13.21 41.56
CA PRO A 448 2.69 11.86 41.54
C PRO A 448 3.73 11.75 42.64
N ARG A 449 3.58 10.79 43.57
CA ARG A 449 4.61 10.61 44.58
C ARG A 449 5.85 10.09 43.85
N PRO A 450 7.05 10.63 44.12
CA PRO A 450 8.30 10.10 43.56
C PRO A 450 8.44 8.59 43.79
N ASP A 451 7.85 8.08 44.88
CA ASP A 451 7.91 6.67 45.29
C ASP A 451 7.00 5.74 44.46
N ASP A 452 6.05 6.27 43.68
CA ASP A 452 5.27 5.49 42.70
C ASP A 452 6.10 5.18 41.43
N ILE A 453 7.33 5.70 41.36
CA ILE A 453 8.36 5.25 40.42
C ILE A 453 9.00 3.99 41.02
N VAL A 454 8.21 2.91 41.05
CA VAL A 454 8.81 1.58 41.06
C VAL A 454 9.54 1.47 39.74
N GLU A 455 10.87 1.64 39.76
CA GLU A 455 11.73 1.16 38.68
C GLU A 455 11.24 -0.25 38.38
N ALA A 456 10.70 -0.45 37.18
CA ALA A 456 10.28 -1.77 36.76
C ALA A 456 11.44 -2.70 37.09
N PRO A 457 11.22 -3.80 37.87
CA PRO A 457 12.30 -4.66 38.28
C PRO A 457 13.09 -5.02 37.03
N PRO A 458 14.43 -4.89 37.04
CA PRO A 458 15.24 -5.08 35.85
C PRO A 458 14.81 -6.40 35.23
N SER A 459 14.25 -6.32 34.03
CA SER A 459 13.78 -7.49 33.30
C SER A 459 14.92 -8.49 33.27
N SER A 460 14.73 -9.64 33.92
CA SER A 460 15.73 -10.70 34.12
C SER A 460 16.00 -11.47 32.82
N THR A 461 16.14 -10.76 31.71
CA THR A 461 16.61 -11.29 30.44
C THR A 461 17.89 -10.53 30.09
N ALA A 462 18.97 -10.88 30.79
CA ALA A 462 20.31 -10.46 30.43
C ALA A 462 20.61 -10.97 29.01
N PRO A 463 20.99 -10.11 28.05
CA PRO A 463 21.62 -10.56 26.82
C PRO A 463 22.99 -11.16 27.16
N PRO A 464 23.48 -12.16 26.40
CA PRO A 464 24.79 -12.74 26.63
C PRO A 464 25.87 -11.68 26.46
N THR A 465 26.73 -11.60 27.46
CA THR A 465 27.90 -10.74 27.56
C THR A 465 28.84 -10.99 26.37
N LEU A 466 28.91 -10.04 25.44
CA LEU A 466 29.99 -9.99 24.45
C LEU A 466 31.15 -9.16 25.01
N ALA A 467 32.33 -9.79 24.99
CA ALA A 467 33.58 -9.25 25.46
C ALA A 467 33.95 -7.96 24.72
N THR A 468 34.23 -6.90 25.48
CA THR A 468 34.87 -5.69 24.98
C THR A 468 36.36 -5.95 24.73
N SER A 469 36.74 -6.12 23.47
CA SER A 469 38.14 -5.97 23.05
C SER A 469 38.47 -4.47 22.98
N SER A 470 39.37 -4.05 23.86
CA SER A 470 40.03 -2.75 23.80
C SER A 470 40.82 -2.62 22.51
N SER A 471 40.63 -1.51 21.79
CA SER A 471 41.60 -1.05 20.81
C SER A 471 41.78 0.46 20.94
N SER A 472 42.83 0.83 21.68
CA SER A 472 43.36 2.18 21.75
C SER A 472 44.26 2.42 20.54
N ALA A 473 43.96 3.43 19.71
CA ALA A 473 44.98 4.00 18.82
C ALA A 473 44.66 5.45 18.44
N PHE A 474 45.52 6.34 18.94
CA PHE A 474 46.06 7.55 18.30
C PHE A 474 45.10 8.62 17.73
N LEU A 475 44.84 9.65 18.56
CA LEU A 475 44.60 11.02 18.08
C LEU A 475 45.93 11.76 17.94
N LYS A 476 46.34 12.06 16.70
CA LYS A 476 47.37 13.05 16.38
C LYS A 476 46.71 14.41 16.22
N SER A 477 47.10 15.33 17.07
CA SER A 477 46.82 16.76 17.03
C SER A 477 47.41 17.41 15.78
N ALA A 478 46.59 18.17 15.04
CA ALA A 478 47.06 19.09 14.02
C ALA A 478 47.03 20.52 14.59
N GLN A 479 48.23 21.08 14.77
CA GLN A 479 48.49 22.47 15.09
C GLN A 479 48.23 23.35 13.85
N VAL A 480 47.53 24.46 14.07
CA VAL A 480 47.42 25.60 13.15
C VAL A 480 48.72 26.40 13.21
N PRO A 481 49.35 26.78 12.09
CA PRO A 481 50.37 27.81 12.11
C PRO A 481 49.74 29.18 11.87
N THR A 482 50.09 30.11 12.76
CA THR A 482 50.02 31.55 12.54
C THR A 482 51.32 32.02 11.89
N SER A 483 51.22 33.06 11.07
CA SER A 483 52.24 33.78 10.27
C SER A 483 52.41 33.28 8.84
#